data_AF-T0T5W2-F1
#
_entry.id   AF-T0T5W2-F1
#
_cell.length_a   1.000
_cell.length_b   1.000
_cell.length_c   1.000
_cell.angle_alpha   90.00
_cell.angle_beta   90.00
_cell.angle_gamma   90.00
#
_symmetry.space_group_name_H-M   'P 1'
#
loop_
_entity.id
_entity.type
_entity.pdbx_description
1 polymer ?
#
loop_
_entity_poly.entity_id
_entity_poly.type
_entity_poly.pdbx_seq_one_letter_code
_entity_poly.pdbx_strand_id
1 'polypeptide(L)'
;MINKLKYLEENDDESLMRRAKLLLLFLIQTFVYSYDINLDGEAPLSGCISNGAENTFLCKGSNGDEFFVKETGWEYVAFKRSKDGKYEPKEVYEIYDNGGETVYVKNVTRADLMAPMPSVGYYYKGDMANFAHGLSDIHRRLFAYEEEENKVTETDKEIFDFVESVKKEYEQRRKHFDAQMNSSRLKVELESGESLTCRRDLKSVNCSLLDCGKDDKGNKVLLLKDRYGQSSYFESFSFNQSGISKTGSRIKGIYGANGQALLERNGELFQGLTFKPNMLVPGRYNKNPELFAGLTNFSSANMLMSEFDMCSPKMGDLMDKTISEAHDDLKNAEMVQLIELTNGMIESNFINLESLPGHACVQNGVYYSPESYQKLKEIGRSSRKTISMKKAQEIFDKARARNDIAWDYTFDGCYARAHLMARMFEEEGIHVDKAWLRGTLQIPGEDMTKTWGYHVAPVVYVEDEKGKVQEMIIDPSVSQKPLTPKEWSALMEVDFDDSQRVAYPTPTNTAVFGKTSYAVTSSEPYWPDLDTRLTEEMKMRMAADTMERYKTGMDPWGQEWMQWEEM
;
A
#
# COMPACT_ATOMS: atom_id res chain seq x y z
N MET A 1 40.44 -0.84 43.07
CA MET A 1 39.34 -0.51 44.01
C MET A 1 39.18 -1.60 45.07
N ILE A 2 39.11 -2.87 44.69
CA ILE A 2 38.99 -4.04 45.59
C ILE A 2 40.07 -4.04 46.70
N ASN A 3 41.34 -3.77 46.38
CA ASN A 3 42.42 -3.72 47.40
C ASN A 3 42.32 -2.52 48.37
N LYS A 4 41.62 -1.43 48.01
CA LYS A 4 41.36 -0.29 48.91
C LYS A 4 40.15 -0.54 49.81
N LEU A 5 39.18 -1.33 49.36
CA LEU A 5 38.02 -1.74 50.18
C LEU A 5 38.44 -2.70 51.30
N LYS A 6 39.36 -3.62 51.02
CA LYS A 6 39.93 -4.54 52.03
C LYS A 6 40.65 -3.83 53.18
N TYR A 7 41.37 -2.75 52.88
CA TYR A 7 42.04 -1.92 53.89
C TYR A 7 41.07 -1.16 54.81
N LEU A 8 39.82 -0.93 54.36
CA LEU A 8 38.80 -0.23 55.14
C LEU A 8 38.01 -1.16 56.07
N GLU A 9 37.89 -2.45 55.72
CA GLU A 9 37.36 -3.47 56.63
C GLU A 9 38.29 -3.73 57.82
N GLU A 10 39.60 -3.62 57.64
CA GLU A 10 40.58 -3.88 58.71
C GLU A 10 40.73 -2.73 59.73
N ASN A 11 40.21 -1.53 59.43
CA ASN A 11 40.40 -0.33 60.26
C ASN A 11 39.15 0.17 61.02
N ASP A 12 38.04 -0.57 60.96
CA ASP A 12 36.81 -0.35 61.76
C ASP A 12 36.27 1.11 61.75
N ASP A 13 36.52 1.87 60.68
CA ASP A 13 35.99 3.23 60.51
C ASP A 13 34.57 3.16 59.92
N GLU A 14 33.61 2.92 60.82
CA GLU A 14 32.19 2.78 60.53
C GLU A 14 31.61 3.97 59.74
N SER A 15 32.19 5.16 59.93
CA SER A 15 31.80 6.39 59.23
C SER A 15 32.22 6.38 57.77
N LEU A 16 33.45 5.95 57.49
CA LEU A 16 33.96 5.83 56.13
C LEU A 16 33.25 4.71 55.36
N MET A 17 32.97 3.59 56.03
CA MET A 17 32.17 2.48 55.49
C MET A 17 30.73 2.91 55.17
N ARG A 18 30.09 3.72 56.03
CA ARG A 18 28.76 4.26 55.76
C ARG A 18 28.74 5.25 54.59
N ARG A 19 29.77 6.09 54.46
CA ARG A 19 29.94 6.98 53.30
C ARG A 19 30.26 6.22 52.02
N ALA A 20 31.07 5.16 52.09
CA ALA A 20 31.36 4.29 50.95
C ALA A 20 30.13 3.49 50.54
N LYS A 21 29.32 2.97 51.47
CA LYS A 21 28.05 2.31 51.18
C LYS A 21 27.00 3.28 50.64
N LEU A 22 26.91 4.51 51.14
CA LEU A 22 26.05 5.54 50.58
C LEU A 22 26.51 5.97 49.19
N LEU A 23 27.82 6.13 48.97
CA LEU A 23 28.38 6.42 47.65
C LEU A 23 28.17 5.24 46.68
N LEU A 24 28.29 3.99 47.16
CA LEU A 24 28.04 2.80 46.34
C LEU A 24 26.55 2.63 46.05
N LEU A 25 25.65 2.87 47.01
CA LEU A 25 24.20 2.90 46.80
C LEU A 25 23.80 4.04 45.86
N PHE A 26 24.44 5.20 45.97
CA PHE A 26 24.25 6.33 45.06
C PHE A 26 24.79 6.01 43.66
N LEU A 27 25.97 5.39 43.56
CA LEU A 27 26.55 4.92 42.29
C LEU A 27 25.72 3.79 41.65
N ILE A 28 25.14 2.90 42.48
CA ILE A 28 24.27 1.82 42.05
C ILE A 28 22.90 2.35 41.61
N GLN A 29 22.37 3.38 42.28
CA GLN A 29 21.17 4.10 41.83
C GLN A 29 21.39 4.97 40.59
N THR A 30 22.64 5.33 40.28
CA THR A 30 23.00 6.03 39.04
C THR A 30 23.43 5.11 37.91
N PHE A 31 23.31 3.78 38.05
CA PHE A 31 23.20 2.94 36.85
C PHE A 31 21.83 3.21 36.24
N VAL A 32 21.77 4.33 35.53
CA VAL A 32 20.71 4.62 34.58
C VAL A 32 20.59 3.37 33.72
N TYR A 33 19.44 2.71 33.78
CA TYR A 33 19.11 1.61 32.89
C TYR A 33 19.32 2.15 31.47
N SER A 34 20.38 1.68 30.81
CA SER A 34 20.65 2.03 29.43
C SER A 34 20.06 0.94 28.56
N TYR A 35 19.37 1.37 27.52
CA TYR A 35 18.77 0.47 26.55
C TYR A 35 19.46 0.66 25.20
N ASP A 36 19.55 -0.43 24.46
CA ASP A 36 19.98 -0.44 23.07
C ASP A 36 18.74 -0.60 22.17
N ILE A 37 18.54 0.34 21.26
CA ILE A 37 17.35 0.39 20.39
C ILE A 37 17.79 0.41 18.92
N ASN A 38 17.23 -0.53 18.15
CA ASN A 38 17.42 -0.62 16.71
C ASN A 38 16.21 -0.04 15.97
N LEU A 39 16.45 1.01 15.18
CA LEU A 39 15.43 1.72 14.42
C LEU A 39 15.71 1.67 12.91
N ASP A 40 14.67 1.81 12.10
CA ASP A 40 14.80 1.85 10.64
C ASP A 40 15.68 3.00 10.12
N GLY A 41 16.67 2.63 9.32
CA GLY A 41 17.61 3.55 8.66
C GLY A 41 18.57 4.28 9.61
N GLU A 42 18.67 3.89 10.88
CA GLU A 42 19.50 4.56 11.88
C GLU A 42 20.58 3.62 12.44
N ALA A 43 21.67 4.19 12.94
CA ALA A 43 22.65 3.42 13.70
C ALA A 43 22.03 2.98 15.04
N PRO A 44 22.41 1.80 15.59
CA PRO A 44 21.95 1.36 16.90
C PRO A 44 22.12 2.46 17.95
N LEU A 45 21.02 2.80 18.61
CA LEU A 45 21.01 3.82 19.65
C LEU A 45 21.37 3.14 20.96
N SER A 46 22.36 3.66 21.67
CA SER A 46 22.80 3.15 22.96
C SER A 46 22.70 4.22 24.04
N GLY A 47 22.59 3.80 25.30
CA GLY A 47 22.50 4.74 26.41
C GLY A 47 21.15 5.46 26.50
N CYS A 48 20.09 4.87 25.96
CA CYS A 48 18.74 5.42 26.04
C CYS A 48 18.26 5.44 27.51
N ILE A 49 17.64 6.54 27.93
CA ILE A 49 16.94 6.66 29.21
C ILE A 49 15.52 6.16 29.04
N SER A 50 15.06 5.33 29.98
CA SER A 50 13.68 4.84 30.03
C SER A 50 12.93 5.38 31.24
N ASN A 51 11.60 5.45 31.15
CA ASN A 51 10.79 5.66 32.34
C ASN A 51 10.76 4.40 33.22
N GLY A 52 10.31 4.53 34.47
CA GLY A 52 10.28 3.41 35.41
C GLY A 52 9.41 2.21 35.01
N ALA A 53 8.55 2.36 33.99
CA ALA A 53 7.69 1.31 33.45
C ALA A 53 8.23 0.66 32.16
N GLU A 54 9.39 1.09 31.67
CA GLU A 54 10.04 0.58 30.46
C GLU A 54 9.22 0.68 29.17
N ASN A 55 8.22 1.56 29.14
CA ASN A 55 7.34 1.74 28.00
C ASN A 55 7.60 3.05 27.25
N THR A 56 8.55 3.88 27.71
CA THR A 56 8.97 5.12 27.06
C THR A 56 10.47 5.31 27.15
N PHE A 57 11.12 5.58 26.02
CA PHE A 57 12.56 5.78 25.92
C PHE A 57 12.89 7.11 25.24
N LEU A 58 13.97 7.75 25.69
CA LEU A 58 14.58 8.90 25.06
C LEU A 58 16.06 8.61 24.81
N CYS A 59 16.50 8.73 23.56
CA CYS A 59 17.86 8.45 23.13
C CYS A 59 18.47 9.65 22.43
N LYS A 60 19.81 9.74 22.43
CA LYS A 60 20.57 10.72 21.66
C LYS A 60 21.44 10.00 20.64
N GLY A 61 21.27 10.30 19.37
CA GLY A 61 22.13 9.78 18.31
C GLY A 61 23.51 10.44 18.32
N SER A 62 24.49 9.80 17.66
CA SER A 62 25.86 10.33 17.53
C SER A 62 25.91 11.71 16.86
N ASN A 63 24.93 11.99 16.00
CA ASN A 63 24.82 13.26 15.29
C ASN A 63 24.10 14.33 16.11
N GLY A 64 23.70 14.05 17.34
CA GLY A 64 22.96 14.93 18.24
C GLY A 64 21.48 15.08 17.87
N ASP A 65 20.95 14.14 17.08
CA ASP A 65 19.51 13.97 16.90
C ASP A 65 18.93 13.30 18.16
N GLU A 66 17.68 13.62 18.49
CA GLU A 66 16.96 13.06 19.64
C GLU A 66 15.95 12.03 19.13
N PHE A 67 15.83 10.89 19.80
CA PHE A 67 14.88 9.84 19.44
C PHE A 67 13.97 9.56 20.61
N PHE A 68 12.67 9.53 20.37
CA PHE A 68 11.69 9.18 21.38
C PHE A 68 10.94 7.95 20.93
N VAL A 69 10.85 6.98 21.81
CA VAL A 69 10.24 5.67 21.56
C VAL A 69 9.18 5.46 22.63
N LYS A 70 7.97 5.04 22.25
CA LYS A 70 6.88 4.78 23.19
C LYS A 70 6.11 3.54 22.78
N GLU A 71 5.71 2.75 23.75
CA GLU A 71 4.78 1.64 23.56
C GLU A 71 3.38 2.19 23.23
N THR A 72 2.75 1.67 22.18
CA THR A 72 1.37 1.97 21.81
C THR A 72 0.63 0.67 21.53
N GLY A 73 -0.07 0.15 22.53
CA GLY A 73 -0.78 -1.13 22.43
C GLY A 73 0.20 -2.30 22.37
N TRP A 74 0.41 -2.87 21.18
CA TRP A 74 1.21 -4.09 20.98
C TRP A 74 2.56 -3.84 20.29
N GLU A 75 2.86 -2.59 19.97
CA GLU A 75 4.07 -2.20 19.26
C GLU A 75 4.75 -1.00 19.91
N TYR A 76 6.01 -0.78 19.55
CA TYR A 76 6.72 0.45 19.86
C TYR A 76 6.75 1.34 18.64
N VAL A 77 6.47 2.62 18.85
CA VAL A 77 6.56 3.65 17.81
C VAL A 77 7.69 4.60 18.18
N ALA A 78 8.48 4.98 17.18
CA ALA A 78 9.58 5.90 17.38
C ALA A 78 9.46 7.13 16.49
N PHE A 79 10.09 8.22 16.92
CA PHE A 79 10.38 9.33 16.03
C PHE A 79 11.75 9.93 16.33
N LYS A 80 12.35 10.47 15.28
CA LYS A 80 13.58 11.26 15.33
C LYS A 80 13.23 12.73 15.28
N ARG A 81 13.75 13.51 16.21
CA ARG A 81 13.86 14.98 16.12
C ARG A 81 15.28 15.31 15.72
N SER A 82 15.46 15.76 14.48
CA SER A 82 16.77 16.15 13.97
C SER A 82 17.26 17.45 14.61
N LYS A 83 18.56 17.72 14.51
CA LYS A 83 19.17 19.00 14.97
C LYS A 83 18.51 20.27 14.42
N ASP A 84 17.92 20.23 13.23
CA ASP A 84 17.20 21.36 12.63
C ASP A 84 15.71 21.40 13.05
N GLY A 85 15.29 20.55 13.98
CA GLY A 85 13.93 20.49 14.52
C GLY A 85 12.90 19.88 13.59
N LYS A 86 13.33 19.06 12.62
CA LYS A 86 12.40 18.24 11.82
C LYS A 86 12.09 16.96 12.57
N TYR A 87 10.89 16.46 12.33
CA TYR A 87 10.39 15.24 12.94
C TYR A 87 10.20 14.19 11.85
N GLU A 88 10.69 12.99 12.09
CA GLU A 88 10.62 11.86 11.17
C GLU A 88 10.15 10.63 11.95
N PRO A 89 9.03 9.98 11.58
CA PRO A 89 8.63 8.72 12.19
C PRO A 89 9.68 7.64 11.90
N LYS A 90 9.85 6.72 12.84
CA LYS A 90 10.80 5.61 12.75
C LYS A 90 10.12 4.32 13.16
N GLU A 91 10.40 3.25 12.42
CA GLU A 91 10.02 1.91 12.85
C GLU A 91 11.00 1.41 13.91
N VAL A 92 10.48 0.75 14.93
CA VAL A 92 11.27 0.08 15.96
C VAL A 92 11.38 -1.38 15.56
N TYR A 93 12.60 -1.89 15.43
CA TYR A 93 12.83 -3.31 15.16
C TYR A 93 13.09 -4.07 16.44
N GLU A 94 13.97 -3.56 17.30
CA GLU A 94 14.42 -4.30 18.48
C GLU A 94 14.73 -3.33 19.63
N ILE A 95 14.45 -3.77 20.85
CA ILE A 95 14.83 -3.09 22.09
C ILE A 95 15.48 -4.14 23.00
N TYR A 96 16.67 -3.82 23.48
CA TYR A 96 17.42 -4.63 24.44
C TYR A 96 17.68 -3.84 25.72
N ASP A 97 17.64 -4.53 26.85
CA ASP A 97 18.05 -3.98 28.12
C ASP A 97 19.60 -4.00 28.28
N ASN A 98 20.06 -3.51 29.43
CA ASN A 98 21.48 -3.51 29.80
C ASN A 98 22.14 -4.90 29.87
N GLY A 99 21.35 -5.94 30.12
CA GLY A 99 21.81 -7.33 30.15
C GLY A 99 21.90 -7.96 28.76
N GLY A 100 21.43 -7.26 27.72
CA GLY A 100 21.22 -7.82 26.38
C GLY A 100 19.97 -8.69 26.31
N GLU A 101 19.10 -8.68 27.33
CA GLU A 101 17.81 -9.34 27.27
C GLU A 101 16.88 -8.55 26.34
N THR A 102 16.08 -9.29 25.60
CA THR A 102 15.13 -8.72 24.64
C THR A 102 13.91 -8.17 25.37
N VAL A 103 13.68 -6.86 25.21
CA VAL A 103 12.45 -6.19 25.65
C VAL A 103 11.39 -6.25 24.55
N TYR A 104 11.80 -6.02 23.29
CA TYR A 104 10.90 -6.01 22.14
C TYR A 104 11.62 -6.46 20.86
N VAL A 105 10.90 -7.21 20.01
CA VAL A 105 11.30 -7.52 18.62
C VAL A 105 10.06 -7.42 17.73
N LYS A 106 10.13 -6.59 16.68
CA LYS A 106 9.07 -6.48 15.68
C LYS A 106 8.92 -7.79 14.93
N ASN A 107 7.69 -8.30 14.87
CA ASN A 107 7.38 -9.47 14.06
C ASN A 107 7.32 -9.05 12.58
N VAL A 108 8.41 -9.29 11.83
CA VAL A 108 8.48 -8.94 10.41
C VAL A 108 7.65 -9.93 9.60
N THR A 109 6.55 -9.45 9.03
CA THR A 109 5.66 -10.23 8.18
C THR A 109 6.16 -10.25 6.72
N ARG A 110 5.59 -11.13 5.90
CA ARG A 110 5.82 -11.09 4.44
C ARG A 110 5.28 -9.80 3.84
N ALA A 111 4.23 -9.22 4.41
CA ALA A 111 3.71 -7.93 3.98
C ALA A 111 4.76 -6.84 4.20
N ASP A 112 5.50 -6.83 5.31
CA ASP A 112 6.61 -5.87 5.52
C ASP A 112 7.72 -6.03 4.47
N LEU A 113 7.98 -7.25 4.00
CA LEU A 113 8.99 -7.56 2.98
C LEU A 113 8.53 -7.28 1.54
N MET A 114 7.21 -7.33 1.30
CA MET A 114 6.58 -7.14 -0.02
C MET A 114 5.92 -5.77 -0.17
N ALA A 115 5.75 -5.03 0.93
CA ALA A 115 5.26 -3.67 0.92
C ALA A 115 6.13 -2.91 -0.07
N PRO A 116 5.54 -2.24 -1.07
CA PRO A 116 6.32 -1.43 -1.97
C PRO A 116 7.20 -0.51 -1.13
N MET A 117 8.49 -0.49 -1.51
CA MET A 117 9.55 0.40 -1.01
C MET A 117 9.01 1.73 -0.46
N PRO A 118 9.64 2.25 0.61
CA PRO A 118 9.07 3.02 1.71
C PRO A 118 7.88 3.87 1.31
N SER A 119 6.77 3.72 2.03
CA SER A 119 5.55 4.54 2.04
C SER A 119 5.63 5.64 0.98
N VAL A 120 5.11 5.35 -0.23
CA VAL A 120 5.08 6.25 -1.41
C VAL A 120 5.23 7.68 -0.90
N GLY A 121 6.40 8.27 -1.09
CA GLY A 121 6.80 9.48 -0.36
C GLY A 121 5.66 10.51 -0.35
N TYR A 122 5.59 11.32 0.69
CA TYR A 122 4.43 12.21 0.88
C TYR A 122 4.04 12.93 -0.41
N TYR A 123 2.78 12.73 -0.85
CA TYR A 123 2.19 13.32 -2.07
C TYR A 123 2.46 14.83 -2.17
N TYR A 124 2.66 15.45 -1.01
CA TYR A 124 2.96 16.85 -0.85
C TYR A 124 4.25 17.05 -0.06
N LYS A 125 5.01 18.09 -0.44
CA LYS A 125 6.14 18.65 0.29
C LYS A 125 5.81 20.06 0.78
N GLY A 126 6.66 20.62 1.63
CA GLY A 126 6.49 21.96 2.19
C GLY A 126 6.37 21.94 3.71
N ASP A 127 6.42 23.11 4.34
CA ASP A 127 6.48 23.21 5.81
C ASP A 127 5.25 22.62 6.48
N MET A 128 4.07 22.77 5.85
CA MET A 128 2.84 22.21 6.37
C MET A 128 2.76 20.70 6.14
N ALA A 129 3.26 20.19 5.02
CA ALA A 129 3.33 18.74 4.80
C ALA A 129 4.24 18.08 5.85
N ASN A 130 5.41 18.68 6.11
CA ASN A 130 6.32 18.21 7.15
C ASN A 130 5.68 18.24 8.55
N PHE A 131 4.86 19.26 8.84
CA PHE A 131 4.11 19.33 10.09
C PHE A 131 3.02 18.25 10.17
N ALA A 132 2.20 18.11 9.14
CA ALA A 132 1.10 17.15 9.09
C ALA A 132 1.60 15.70 9.19
N HIS A 133 2.66 15.37 8.45
CA HIS A 133 3.18 14.00 8.38
C HIS A 133 4.18 13.65 9.47
N GLY A 134 4.94 14.62 9.96
CA GLY A 134 5.86 14.42 11.08
C GLY A 134 5.15 14.69 12.40
N LEU A 135 5.19 15.95 12.83
CA LEU A 135 4.82 16.33 14.19
C LEU A 135 3.35 16.07 14.54
N SER A 136 2.42 16.21 13.60
CA SER A 136 0.99 15.95 13.85
C SER A 136 0.68 14.46 13.93
N ASP A 137 1.32 13.63 13.10
CA ASP A 137 1.17 12.18 13.19
C ASP A 137 1.75 11.65 14.50
N ILE A 138 2.94 12.14 14.88
CA ILE A 138 3.58 11.87 16.17
C ILE A 138 2.65 12.25 17.31
N HIS A 139 2.07 13.46 17.27
CA HIS A 139 1.16 13.88 18.32
C HIS A 139 -0.08 12.98 18.41
N ARG A 140 -0.64 12.56 17.27
CA ARG A 140 -1.78 11.66 17.23
C ARG A 140 -1.44 10.28 17.79
N ARG A 141 -0.35 9.66 17.34
CA ARG A 141 0.04 8.30 17.75
C ARG A 141 0.46 8.24 19.21
N LEU A 142 1.12 9.28 19.73
CA LEU A 142 1.71 9.24 21.06
C LEU A 142 0.88 9.91 22.15
N PHE A 143 0.17 10.98 21.81
CA PHE A 143 -0.41 11.89 22.81
C PHE A 143 -1.94 11.97 22.75
N ALA A 144 -2.58 11.64 21.63
CA ALA A 144 -4.04 11.78 21.51
C ALA A 144 -4.83 10.76 22.34
N TYR A 145 -4.19 9.64 22.70
CA TYR A 145 -4.80 8.53 23.46
C TYR A 145 -4.07 8.24 24.78
N GLU A 146 -3.45 9.25 25.40
CA GLU A 146 -2.83 9.07 26.72
C GLU A 146 -3.90 8.77 27.77
N GLU A 147 -4.11 7.47 28.03
CA GLU A 147 -4.72 7.00 29.27
C GLU A 147 -3.91 7.53 30.46
N GLU A 148 -4.57 7.77 31.59
CA GLU A 148 -3.93 8.34 32.78
C GLU A 148 -2.68 7.56 33.23
N GLU A 149 -2.69 6.24 33.04
CA GLU A 149 -1.61 5.32 33.42
C GLU A 149 -0.38 5.42 32.51
N ASN A 150 -0.53 5.97 31.30
CA ASN A 150 0.54 6.11 30.30
C ASN A 150 1.01 7.56 30.12
N LYS A 151 0.60 8.46 31.02
CA LYS A 151 1.09 9.84 31.06
C LYS A 151 2.53 9.82 31.57
N VAL A 152 3.43 10.38 30.77
CA VAL A 152 4.79 10.69 31.23
C VAL A 152 4.66 11.66 32.40
N THR A 153 5.12 11.24 33.59
CA THR A 153 5.03 12.06 34.81
C THR A 153 6.33 12.81 35.07
N GLU A 154 6.29 13.81 35.95
CA GLU A 154 7.46 14.61 36.32
C GLU A 154 8.59 13.80 37.00
N THR A 155 8.36 12.52 37.33
CA THR A 155 9.40 11.63 37.89
C THR A 155 10.56 11.43 36.93
N ASP A 156 10.29 11.42 35.62
CA ASP A 156 11.27 11.23 34.56
C ASP A 156 11.53 12.56 33.86
N LYS A 157 12.11 13.52 34.62
CA LYS A 157 12.20 14.93 34.23
C LYS A 157 12.71 15.17 32.81
N GLU A 158 13.74 14.46 32.34
CA GLU A 158 14.28 14.66 30.98
C GLU A 158 13.28 14.22 29.90
N ILE A 159 12.61 13.08 30.09
CA ILE A 159 11.56 12.58 29.18
C ILE A 159 10.35 13.53 29.23
N PHE A 160 9.94 13.95 30.42
CA PHE A 160 8.84 14.89 30.62
C PHE A 160 9.11 16.25 29.94
N ASP A 161 10.28 16.85 30.19
CA ASP A 161 10.69 18.12 29.60
C ASP A 161 10.73 18.02 28.06
N PHE A 162 11.21 16.89 27.53
CA PHE A 162 11.19 16.62 26.09
C PHE A 162 9.76 16.56 25.55
N VAL A 163 8.88 15.74 26.14
CA VAL A 163 7.48 15.59 25.71
C VAL A 163 6.72 16.91 25.75
N GLU A 164 6.86 17.69 26.83
CA GLU A 164 6.25 19.01 26.93
C GLU A 164 6.80 19.99 25.89
N SER A 165 8.09 19.90 25.55
CA SER A 165 8.67 20.71 24.47
C SER A 165 8.05 20.37 23.10
N VAL A 166 7.82 19.08 22.82
CA VAL A 166 7.21 18.60 21.59
C VAL A 166 5.73 19.00 21.52
N LYS A 167 4.97 18.83 22.61
CA LYS A 167 3.56 19.26 22.72
C LYS A 167 3.42 20.77 22.49
N LYS A 168 4.30 21.57 23.09
CA LYS A 168 4.33 23.03 22.91
C LYS A 168 4.67 23.43 21.48
N GLU A 169 5.68 22.78 20.87
CA GLU A 169 6.05 23.02 19.48
C GLU A 169 4.90 22.67 18.53
N TYR A 170 4.25 21.52 18.76
CA TYR A 170 3.08 21.09 18.01
C TYR A 170 1.98 22.15 18.07
N GLU A 171 1.60 22.61 19.26
CA GLU A 171 0.57 23.62 19.44
C GLU A 171 0.92 24.95 18.77
N GLN A 172 2.19 25.36 18.81
CA GLN A 172 2.66 26.56 18.13
C GLN A 172 2.55 26.43 16.61
N ARG A 173 3.02 25.32 16.03
CA ARG A 173 2.97 25.07 14.59
C ARG A 173 1.53 24.87 14.11
N ARG A 174 0.71 24.14 14.86
CA ARG A 174 -0.73 23.98 14.61
C ARG A 174 -1.41 25.34 14.49
N LYS A 175 -1.25 26.21 15.50
CA LYS A 175 -1.83 27.57 15.49
C LYS A 175 -1.32 28.41 14.31
N HIS A 176 -0.04 28.27 13.96
CA HIS A 176 0.53 28.95 12.79
C HIS A 176 -0.14 28.51 11.49
N PHE A 177 -0.23 27.19 11.22
CA PHE A 177 -0.84 26.68 9.99
C PHE A 177 -2.35 26.86 9.97
N ASP A 178 -3.04 26.72 11.11
CA ASP A 178 -4.46 27.06 11.24
C ASP A 178 -4.70 28.53 10.86
N ALA A 179 -3.84 29.46 11.31
CA ALA A 179 -3.95 30.87 10.93
C ALA A 179 -3.72 31.11 9.43
N GLN A 180 -2.76 30.40 8.82
CA GLN A 180 -2.54 30.46 7.36
C GLN A 180 -3.75 29.90 6.60
N MET A 181 -4.28 28.73 7.00
CA MET A 181 -5.40 28.05 6.34
C MET A 181 -6.75 28.77 6.51
N ASN A 182 -6.87 29.59 7.53
CA ASN A 182 -8.01 30.48 7.76
C ASN A 182 -7.84 31.88 7.13
N SER A 183 -6.69 32.16 6.49
CA SER A 183 -6.49 33.41 5.75
C SER A 183 -7.44 33.50 4.57
N SER A 184 -8.04 34.68 4.35
CA SER A 184 -8.86 34.97 3.17
C SER A 184 -8.06 35.18 1.88
N ARG A 185 -6.75 34.97 1.92
CA ARG A 185 -5.81 35.21 0.81
C ARG A 185 -4.84 34.05 0.61
N LEU A 186 -5.33 32.83 0.69
CA LEU A 186 -4.53 31.68 0.25
C LEU A 186 -4.30 31.80 -1.26
N LYS A 187 -3.06 31.59 -1.69
CA LYS A 187 -2.72 31.55 -3.10
C LYS A 187 -2.56 30.10 -3.52
N VAL A 188 -3.02 29.77 -4.72
CA VAL A 188 -2.74 28.49 -5.34
C VAL A 188 -2.04 28.74 -6.66
N GLU A 189 -1.08 27.89 -6.99
CA GLU A 189 -0.43 27.88 -8.30
C GLU A 189 -0.91 26.64 -9.03
N LEU A 190 -1.35 26.80 -10.27
CA LEU A 190 -1.72 25.72 -11.16
C LEU A 190 -0.47 25.18 -11.90
N GLU A 191 -0.50 23.94 -12.35
CA GLU A 191 0.56 23.37 -13.21
C GLU A 191 0.76 24.16 -14.52
N SER A 192 -0.24 24.93 -14.97
CA SER A 192 -0.12 25.89 -16.07
C SER A 192 0.76 27.11 -15.75
N GLY A 193 1.14 27.32 -14.49
CA GLY A 193 1.85 28.50 -13.98
C GLY A 193 0.93 29.65 -13.57
N GLU A 194 -0.38 29.52 -13.75
CA GLU A 194 -1.35 30.51 -13.29
C GLU A 194 -1.43 30.54 -11.75
N SER A 195 -1.53 31.75 -11.17
CA SER A 195 -1.73 31.93 -9.73
C SER A 195 -3.12 32.48 -9.43
N LEU A 196 -3.88 31.74 -8.62
CA LEU A 196 -5.21 32.10 -8.19
C LEU A 196 -5.23 32.45 -6.69
N THR A 197 -6.22 33.24 -6.28
CA THR A 197 -6.44 33.55 -4.86
C THR A 197 -7.73 32.90 -4.39
N CYS A 198 -7.61 31.98 -3.43
CA CYS A 198 -8.72 31.25 -2.85
C CYS A 198 -9.30 31.97 -1.63
N ARG A 199 -10.63 31.98 -1.56
CA ARG A 199 -11.40 32.59 -0.48
C ARG A 199 -12.34 31.56 0.12
N ARG A 200 -12.38 31.53 1.45
CA ARG A 200 -13.36 30.73 2.19
C ARG A 200 -14.66 31.51 2.31
N ASP A 201 -15.80 30.86 2.05
CA ASP A 201 -17.09 31.44 2.40
C ASP A 201 -17.26 31.41 3.92
N LEU A 202 -17.17 32.57 4.56
CA LEU A 202 -17.28 32.70 6.01
C LEU A 202 -18.70 32.42 6.53
N LYS A 203 -19.71 32.37 5.65
CA LYS A 203 -21.10 32.10 6.06
C LYS A 203 -21.36 30.63 6.33
N SER A 204 -20.66 29.72 5.65
CA SER A 204 -20.77 28.28 5.93
C SER A 204 -19.59 27.85 6.78
N VAL A 205 -19.76 27.81 8.11
CA VAL A 205 -18.69 27.49 9.07
C VAL A 205 -18.18 26.05 8.91
N ASN A 206 -18.94 25.18 8.27
CA ASN A 206 -18.56 23.77 8.07
C ASN A 206 -18.09 23.47 6.65
N CYS A 207 -18.14 24.43 5.73
CA CYS A 207 -17.68 24.20 4.36
C CYS A 207 -16.14 24.20 4.28
N SER A 208 -15.58 23.09 3.81
CA SER A 208 -14.16 22.89 3.52
C SER A 208 -13.75 23.34 2.12
N LEU A 209 -14.70 23.76 1.27
CA LEU A 209 -14.40 24.28 -0.07
C LEU A 209 -13.99 25.76 -0.03
N LEU A 210 -12.97 26.09 -0.81
CA LEU A 210 -12.53 27.45 -1.08
C LEU A 210 -12.78 27.80 -2.55
N ASP A 211 -13.28 29.01 -2.80
CA ASP A 211 -13.48 29.54 -4.14
C ASP A 211 -12.21 30.27 -4.60
N CYS A 212 -11.54 29.75 -5.62
CA CYS A 212 -10.30 30.28 -6.18
C CYS A 212 -10.54 31.19 -7.39
N GLY A 213 -11.80 31.49 -7.73
CA GLY A 213 -12.15 32.28 -8.90
C GLY A 213 -12.16 31.44 -10.17
N LYS A 214 -11.63 32.00 -11.26
CA LYS A 214 -11.60 31.33 -12.56
C LYS A 214 -10.17 31.22 -13.07
N ASP A 215 -9.87 30.08 -13.71
CA ASP A 215 -8.62 29.89 -14.46
C ASP A 215 -8.64 30.68 -15.79
N ASP A 216 -7.52 30.65 -16.51
CA ASP A 216 -7.30 31.28 -17.81
C ASP A 216 -8.29 30.82 -18.90
N LYS A 217 -8.87 29.63 -18.75
CA LYS A 217 -9.91 29.06 -19.62
C LYS A 217 -11.33 29.44 -19.17
N GLY A 218 -11.46 30.19 -18.07
CA GLY A 218 -12.73 30.62 -17.51
C GLY A 218 -13.46 29.57 -16.67
N ASN A 219 -12.81 28.44 -16.34
CA ASN A 219 -13.36 27.42 -15.45
C ASN A 219 -13.30 27.93 -14.02
N LYS A 220 -14.38 27.76 -13.26
CA LYS A 220 -14.40 28.04 -11.83
C LYS A 220 -13.54 27.02 -11.09
N VAL A 221 -12.57 27.46 -10.30
CA VAL A 221 -11.69 26.55 -9.52
C VAL A 221 -12.14 26.55 -8.06
N LEU A 222 -12.41 25.36 -7.52
CA LEU A 222 -12.64 25.10 -6.11
C LEU A 222 -11.49 24.27 -5.54
N LEU A 223 -11.11 24.57 -4.30
CA LEU A 223 -10.13 23.80 -3.55
C LEU A 223 -10.84 23.17 -2.34
N LEU A 224 -10.81 21.84 -2.25
CA LEU A 224 -11.15 21.13 -1.03
C LEU A 224 -9.93 21.12 -0.11
N LYS A 225 -10.00 21.90 0.96
CA LYS A 225 -8.99 21.92 2.02
C LYS A 225 -9.68 22.20 3.36
N ASP A 226 -9.51 21.26 4.28
CA ASP A 226 -9.98 21.41 5.66
C ASP A 226 -9.45 22.72 6.29
N ARG A 227 -10.15 23.16 7.32
CA ARG A 227 -9.80 24.40 8.03
C ARG A 227 -8.57 24.25 8.91
N TYR A 228 -8.20 23.01 9.21
CA TYR A 228 -7.16 22.67 10.14
C TYR A 228 -5.84 22.43 9.41
N GLY A 229 -4.75 22.89 10.02
CA GLY A 229 -3.39 22.75 9.52
C GLY A 229 -2.82 21.34 9.67
N GLN A 230 -3.61 20.38 10.16
CA GLN A 230 -3.14 19.04 10.52
C GLN A 230 -3.12 18.06 9.35
N SER A 231 -3.89 18.31 8.29
CA SER A 231 -3.87 17.51 7.07
C SER A 231 -3.08 18.21 5.96
N SER A 232 -2.21 17.48 5.29
CA SER A 232 -1.53 17.93 4.07
C SER A 232 -2.37 17.68 2.81
N TYR A 233 -3.46 16.91 2.91
CA TYR A 233 -4.29 16.56 1.78
C TYR A 233 -5.04 17.78 1.23
N PHE A 234 -5.09 17.87 -0.09
CA PHE A 234 -5.99 18.79 -0.78
C PHE A 234 -6.40 18.23 -2.13
N GLU A 235 -7.61 18.57 -2.56
CA GLU A 235 -8.09 18.24 -3.90
C GLU A 235 -8.64 19.49 -4.59
N SER A 236 -8.45 19.56 -5.91
CA SER A 236 -8.87 20.70 -6.71
C SER A 236 -9.89 20.29 -7.77
N PHE A 237 -10.94 21.08 -7.88
CA PHE A 237 -12.03 20.86 -8.82
C PHE A 237 -12.18 22.08 -9.70
N SER A 238 -12.01 21.91 -11.01
CA SER A 238 -12.35 22.95 -11.98
C SER A 238 -13.76 22.68 -12.51
N PHE A 239 -14.58 23.70 -12.71
CA PHE A 239 -15.95 23.60 -13.22
C PHE A 239 -16.16 24.53 -14.41
N ASN A 240 -16.76 24.02 -15.48
CA ASN A 240 -17.22 24.80 -16.63
C ASN A 240 -18.75 24.85 -16.67
N GLN A 241 -19.33 25.33 -17.78
CA GLN A 241 -20.79 25.40 -17.95
C GLN A 241 -21.48 24.02 -17.94
N SER A 242 -20.74 22.96 -18.25
CA SER A 242 -21.26 21.59 -18.36
C SER A 242 -21.07 20.76 -17.08
N GLY A 243 -20.35 21.25 -16.07
CA GLY A 243 -20.03 20.52 -14.84
C GLY A 243 -18.54 20.56 -14.50
N ILE A 244 -18.00 19.49 -13.91
CA ILE A 244 -16.56 19.40 -13.63
C ILE A 244 -15.76 19.38 -14.94
N SER A 245 -14.83 20.32 -15.07
CA SER A 245 -13.86 20.43 -16.15
C SER A 245 -12.78 19.37 -15.99
N LYS A 246 -12.85 18.36 -16.85
CA LYS A 246 -11.93 17.21 -16.89
C LYS A 246 -10.54 17.58 -17.44
N THR A 247 -10.40 18.77 -18.01
CA THR A 247 -9.14 19.30 -18.59
C THR A 247 -8.57 20.49 -17.82
N GLY A 248 -9.12 20.79 -16.63
CA GLY A 248 -8.59 21.81 -15.73
C GLY A 248 -7.13 21.54 -15.38
N SER A 249 -6.34 22.61 -15.24
CA SER A 249 -4.98 22.46 -14.74
C SER A 249 -5.03 22.04 -13.27
N ARG A 250 -4.20 21.07 -12.89
CA ARG A 250 -4.06 20.67 -11.49
C ARG A 250 -3.44 21.81 -10.68
N ILE A 251 -3.69 21.82 -9.39
CA ILE A 251 -2.94 22.67 -8.47
C ILE A 251 -1.55 22.05 -8.25
N LYS A 252 -0.51 22.82 -8.53
CA LYS A 252 0.89 22.53 -8.24
C LYS A 252 1.22 22.74 -6.76
N GLY A 253 0.66 23.78 -6.15
CA GLY A 253 0.88 24.07 -4.73
C GLY A 253 -0.05 25.14 -4.14
N ILE A 254 -0.08 25.17 -2.81
CA ILE A 254 -0.79 26.11 -1.95
C ILE A 254 0.24 26.94 -1.20
N TYR A 255 0.04 28.26 -1.22
CA TYR A 255 0.95 29.25 -0.66
C TYR A 255 0.22 30.19 0.30
N GLY A 256 0.92 30.57 1.36
CA GLY A 256 0.47 31.58 2.30
C GLY A 256 0.36 32.97 1.64
N ALA A 257 -0.28 33.90 2.33
CA ALA A 257 -0.46 35.26 1.83
C ALA A 257 0.88 36.00 1.58
N ASN A 258 1.92 35.61 2.31
CA ASN A 258 3.31 36.07 2.18
C ASN A 258 4.09 35.39 1.03
N GLY A 259 3.50 34.42 0.34
CA GLY A 259 4.16 33.62 -0.70
C GLY A 259 4.95 32.41 -0.19
N GLN A 260 4.93 32.12 1.11
CA GLN A 260 5.53 30.90 1.65
C GLN A 260 4.82 29.66 1.09
N ALA A 261 5.57 28.68 0.60
CA ALA A 261 5.02 27.41 0.16
C ALA A 261 4.53 26.61 1.38
N LEU A 262 3.23 26.36 1.46
CA LEU A 262 2.65 25.58 2.54
C LEU A 262 2.64 24.10 2.13
N LEU A 263 2.11 23.83 0.94
CA LEU A 263 1.99 22.49 0.36
C LEU A 263 2.32 22.59 -1.13
N GLU A 264 3.20 21.72 -1.64
CA GLU A 264 3.49 21.58 -3.07
C GLU A 264 3.42 20.11 -3.44
N ARG A 265 2.93 19.77 -4.62
CA ARG A 265 2.95 18.38 -5.09
C ARG A 265 4.38 17.90 -5.26
N ASN A 266 4.66 16.69 -4.79
CA ASN A 266 5.94 16.05 -4.98
C ASN A 266 5.99 15.34 -6.35
N GLY A 267 6.50 16.03 -7.37
CA GLY A 267 6.61 15.49 -8.73
C GLY A 267 7.62 14.34 -8.88
N GLU A 268 8.41 14.02 -7.85
CA GLU A 268 9.41 12.95 -7.90
C GLU A 268 8.82 11.58 -7.63
N LEU A 269 7.65 11.50 -6.99
CA LEU A 269 7.05 10.23 -6.54
C LEU A 269 6.70 9.24 -7.64
N PHE A 270 6.46 9.76 -8.83
CA PHE A 270 6.10 8.94 -9.99
C PHE A 270 7.27 8.81 -10.97
N GLN A 271 8.45 9.32 -10.62
CA GLN A 271 9.66 9.12 -11.42
C GLN A 271 10.10 7.66 -11.27
N GLY A 272 10.23 6.97 -12.40
CA GLY A 272 10.62 5.55 -12.42
C GLY A 272 9.46 4.56 -12.43
N LEU A 273 8.21 5.00 -12.26
CA LEU A 273 7.06 4.14 -12.52
C LEU A 273 6.90 3.92 -14.02
N THR A 274 6.89 2.65 -14.43
CA THR A 274 6.57 2.26 -15.80
C THR A 274 5.16 2.66 -16.18
N PHE A 275 4.18 2.36 -15.32
CA PHE A 275 2.78 2.76 -15.50
C PHE A 275 2.49 4.00 -14.66
N LYS A 276 2.48 5.16 -15.32
CA LYS A 276 2.18 6.44 -14.67
C LYS A 276 0.68 6.55 -14.39
N PRO A 277 0.25 7.25 -13.32
CA PRO A 277 -1.17 7.41 -13.00
C PRO A 277 -2.02 7.96 -14.15
N ASN A 278 -1.47 8.88 -14.96
CA ASN A 278 -2.17 9.43 -16.12
C ASN A 278 -2.43 8.42 -17.24
N MET A 279 -1.69 7.30 -17.27
CA MET A 279 -1.92 6.20 -18.21
C MET A 279 -3.09 5.32 -17.77
N LEU A 280 -3.31 5.19 -16.46
CA LEU A 280 -4.22 4.22 -15.84
C LEU A 280 -5.67 4.71 -15.67
N VAL A 281 -5.97 5.89 -16.23
CA VAL A 281 -7.30 6.50 -16.19
C VAL A 281 -7.82 6.69 -17.62
N PRO A 282 -9.14 6.85 -17.85
CA PRO A 282 -9.67 7.17 -19.17
C PRO A 282 -9.00 8.45 -19.72
N GLY A 283 -8.77 8.51 -21.04
CA GLY A 283 -7.95 9.56 -21.68
C GLY A 283 -8.33 10.98 -21.26
N ARG A 284 -9.63 11.28 -21.16
CA ARG A 284 -10.13 12.59 -20.72
C ARG A 284 -9.74 13.00 -19.28
N TYR A 285 -9.27 12.06 -18.45
CA TYR A 285 -8.77 12.30 -17.08
C TYR A 285 -7.24 12.24 -17.00
N ASN A 286 -6.51 12.04 -18.10
CA ASN A 286 -5.05 11.91 -18.08
C ASN A 286 -4.34 13.14 -17.47
N LYS A 287 -4.95 14.33 -17.55
CA LYS A 287 -4.43 15.54 -16.92
C LYS A 287 -4.76 15.66 -15.44
N ASN A 288 -5.65 14.84 -14.90
CA ASN A 288 -5.98 14.79 -13.48
C ASN A 288 -6.40 13.37 -13.03
N PRO A 289 -5.46 12.41 -13.01
CA PRO A 289 -5.76 11.01 -12.69
C PRO A 289 -6.18 10.80 -11.23
N GLU A 290 -5.71 11.64 -10.31
CA GLU A 290 -6.07 11.56 -8.89
C GLU A 290 -7.52 11.93 -8.65
N LEU A 291 -8.03 12.97 -9.32
CA LEU A 291 -9.45 13.30 -9.28
C LEU A 291 -10.29 12.11 -9.73
N PHE A 292 -9.89 11.41 -10.81
CA PHE A 292 -10.60 10.22 -11.24
C PHE A 292 -10.57 9.10 -10.19
N ALA A 293 -9.42 8.84 -9.59
CA ALA A 293 -9.29 7.87 -8.50
C ALA A 293 -10.16 8.25 -7.28
N GLY A 294 -10.19 9.53 -6.91
CA GLY A 294 -11.01 10.05 -5.82
C GLY A 294 -12.51 9.95 -6.09
N LEU A 295 -12.93 10.12 -7.35
CA LEU A 295 -14.34 10.04 -7.77
C LEU A 295 -14.84 8.59 -7.94
N THR A 296 -13.95 7.63 -8.17
CA THR A 296 -14.33 6.23 -8.47
C THR A 296 -14.06 5.27 -7.31
N ASN A 297 -13.20 5.63 -6.36
CA ASN A 297 -13.03 4.90 -5.12
C ASN A 297 -14.21 5.21 -4.18
N PHE A 298 -14.89 4.17 -3.68
CA PHE A 298 -16.09 4.31 -2.84
C PHE A 298 -15.87 5.17 -1.59
N SER A 299 -14.80 4.92 -0.83
CA SER A 299 -14.51 5.67 0.40
C SER A 299 -14.24 7.14 0.10
N SER A 300 -13.39 7.41 -0.90
CA SER A 300 -13.07 8.78 -1.32
C SER A 300 -14.28 9.51 -1.88
N ALA A 301 -15.10 8.85 -2.71
CA ALA A 301 -16.30 9.42 -3.29
C ALA A 301 -17.33 9.80 -2.20
N ASN A 302 -17.54 8.95 -1.20
CA ASN A 302 -18.42 9.25 -0.06
C ASN A 302 -17.90 10.41 0.79
N MET A 303 -16.59 10.46 1.04
CA MET A 303 -15.96 11.60 1.73
C MET A 303 -16.19 12.89 0.92
N LEU A 304 -15.93 12.88 -0.39
CA LEU A 304 -16.15 14.03 -1.26
C LEU A 304 -17.61 14.47 -1.27
N MET A 305 -18.55 13.52 -1.31
CA MET A 305 -19.98 13.81 -1.22
C MET A 305 -20.32 14.55 0.07
N SER A 306 -19.87 14.02 1.21
CA SER A 306 -20.11 14.62 2.53
C SER A 306 -19.56 16.05 2.61
N GLU A 307 -18.34 16.28 2.11
CA GLU A 307 -17.72 17.61 2.10
C GLU A 307 -18.48 18.61 1.22
N PHE A 308 -19.01 18.18 0.08
CA PHE A 308 -19.78 19.04 -0.82
C PHE A 308 -21.19 19.32 -0.28
N ASP A 309 -21.84 18.32 0.34
CA ASP A 309 -23.14 18.45 1.00
C ASP A 309 -23.11 19.45 2.16
N MET A 310 -22.05 19.43 2.97
CA MET A 310 -21.84 20.38 4.06
C MET A 310 -21.73 21.84 3.58
N CYS A 311 -21.37 22.06 2.32
CA CYS A 311 -21.28 23.40 1.74
C CYS A 311 -22.65 23.92 1.28
N SER A 312 -23.40 23.12 0.51
CA SER A 312 -24.80 23.41 0.14
C SER A 312 -25.43 22.22 -0.61
N PRO A 313 -26.77 22.04 -0.58
CA PRO A 313 -27.44 20.97 -1.33
C PRO A 313 -27.11 20.96 -2.82
N LYS A 314 -27.02 22.13 -3.45
CA LYS A 314 -26.66 22.26 -4.88
C LYS A 314 -25.25 21.75 -5.20
N MET A 315 -24.32 21.85 -4.25
CA MET A 315 -22.95 21.34 -4.42
C MET A 315 -22.92 19.82 -4.24
N GLY A 316 -23.73 19.29 -3.32
CA GLY A 316 -24.03 17.87 -3.21
C GLY A 316 -24.52 17.26 -4.52
N ASP A 317 -25.62 17.79 -5.07
CA ASP A 317 -26.20 17.33 -6.34
C ASP A 317 -25.18 17.36 -7.49
N LEU A 318 -24.31 18.37 -7.52
CA LEU A 318 -23.26 18.51 -8.52
C LEU A 318 -22.17 17.45 -8.36
N MET A 319 -21.80 17.11 -7.11
CA MET A 319 -20.82 16.08 -6.82
C MET A 319 -21.38 14.68 -7.12
N ASP A 320 -22.62 14.40 -6.73
CA ASP A 320 -23.34 13.15 -7.06
C ASP A 320 -23.37 12.88 -8.56
N LYS A 321 -23.78 13.90 -9.32
CA LYS A 321 -23.74 13.83 -10.77
C LYS A 321 -22.33 13.56 -11.29
N THR A 322 -21.30 14.18 -10.70
CA THR A 322 -19.93 14.01 -11.18
C THR A 322 -19.35 12.63 -10.85
N ILE A 323 -19.62 12.10 -9.66
CA ILE A 323 -19.26 10.74 -9.27
C ILE A 323 -19.94 9.74 -10.21
N SER A 324 -21.24 9.91 -10.46
CA SER A 324 -21.99 9.09 -11.41
C SER A 324 -21.37 9.12 -12.82
N GLU A 325 -21.07 10.31 -13.35
CA GLU A 325 -20.36 10.46 -14.63
C GLU A 325 -18.99 9.77 -14.62
N ALA A 326 -18.20 9.90 -13.55
CA ALA A 326 -16.89 9.26 -13.47
C ALA A 326 -17.00 7.72 -13.51
N HIS A 327 -17.99 7.14 -12.82
CA HIS A 327 -18.29 5.72 -12.89
C HIS A 327 -18.78 5.27 -14.27
N ASP A 328 -19.63 6.05 -14.93
CA ASP A 328 -20.07 5.74 -16.30
C ASP A 328 -18.87 5.74 -17.25
N ASP A 329 -17.95 6.67 -17.08
CA ASP A 329 -16.76 6.75 -17.92
C ASP A 329 -15.69 5.72 -17.57
N LEU A 330 -15.64 5.24 -16.33
CA LEU A 330 -14.86 4.07 -15.97
C LEU A 330 -15.37 2.83 -16.72
N LYS A 331 -16.69 2.60 -16.72
CA LYS A 331 -17.32 1.45 -17.39
C LYS A 331 -17.15 1.51 -18.91
N ASN A 332 -17.33 2.69 -19.49
CA ASN A 332 -17.28 2.91 -20.93
C ASN A 332 -15.86 3.27 -21.44
N ALA A 333 -14.83 3.17 -20.59
CA ALA A 333 -13.47 3.52 -20.95
C ALA A 333 -12.93 2.61 -22.07
N GLU A 334 -12.57 3.24 -23.19
CA GLU A 334 -11.74 2.63 -24.22
C GLU A 334 -10.29 2.59 -23.73
N MET A 335 -9.90 1.43 -23.21
CA MET A 335 -8.56 1.16 -22.72
C MET A 335 -7.91 0.07 -23.57
N VAL A 336 -6.60 0.17 -23.76
CA VAL A 336 -5.80 -0.83 -24.46
C VAL A 336 -4.87 -1.54 -23.49
N GLN A 337 -4.57 -2.81 -23.75
CA GLN A 337 -3.58 -3.53 -22.96
C GLN A 337 -2.18 -3.08 -23.36
N LEU A 338 -1.39 -2.61 -22.39
CA LEU A 338 0.05 -2.42 -22.51
C LEU A 338 0.77 -3.44 -21.62
N ILE A 339 1.83 -4.04 -22.16
CA ILE A 339 2.71 -4.98 -21.45
C ILE A 339 4.14 -4.42 -21.46
N GLU A 340 4.73 -4.24 -20.29
CA GLU A 340 6.06 -3.65 -20.10
C GLU A 340 6.94 -4.55 -19.23
N LEU A 341 8.26 -4.40 -19.35
CA LEU A 341 9.24 -5.06 -18.49
C LEU A 341 9.76 -4.06 -17.45
N THR A 342 9.32 -4.20 -16.20
CA THR A 342 9.70 -3.33 -15.08
C THR A 342 10.56 -4.13 -14.10
N ASN A 343 11.81 -3.73 -13.87
CA ASN A 343 12.68 -4.33 -12.84
C ASN A 343 12.77 -5.88 -12.89
N GLY A 344 12.76 -6.45 -14.10
CA GLY A 344 12.80 -7.91 -14.32
C GLY A 344 11.44 -8.62 -14.24
N MET A 345 10.35 -7.87 -14.04
CA MET A 345 8.97 -8.37 -14.04
C MET A 345 8.24 -7.91 -15.29
N ILE A 346 7.55 -8.83 -15.98
CA ILE A 346 6.61 -8.45 -17.03
C ILE A 346 5.26 -8.15 -16.38
N GLU A 347 4.81 -6.91 -16.56
CA GLU A 347 3.58 -6.39 -16.00
C GLU A 347 2.63 -5.99 -17.13
N SER A 348 1.32 -6.11 -16.89
CA SER A 348 0.31 -5.66 -17.83
C SER A 348 -0.72 -4.75 -17.16
N ASN A 349 -1.11 -3.69 -17.85
CA ASN A 349 -2.21 -2.81 -17.45
C ASN A 349 -3.07 -2.40 -18.65
N PHE A 350 -4.34 -2.13 -18.37
CA PHE A 350 -5.17 -1.32 -19.25
C PHE A 350 -4.77 0.13 -19.11
N ILE A 351 -4.43 0.76 -20.24
CA ILE A 351 -4.05 2.16 -20.30
C ILE A 351 -4.88 2.91 -21.34
N ASN A 352 -4.99 4.23 -21.20
CA ASN A 352 -5.60 5.04 -22.26
C ASN A 352 -4.65 5.16 -23.45
N LEU A 353 -5.24 5.17 -24.64
CA LEU A 353 -4.52 5.22 -25.90
C LEU A 353 -3.64 6.48 -26.04
N GLU A 354 -4.08 7.62 -25.51
CA GLU A 354 -3.37 8.90 -25.57
C GLU A 354 -2.04 8.89 -24.80
N SER A 355 -1.90 7.99 -23.83
CA SER A 355 -0.71 7.89 -22.98
C SER A 355 0.20 6.72 -23.36
N LEU A 356 -0.01 6.12 -24.53
CA LEU A 356 0.88 5.07 -25.04
C LEU A 356 2.32 5.59 -25.17
N PRO A 357 3.32 4.85 -24.67
CA PRO A 357 4.71 5.19 -24.89
C PRO A 357 5.07 5.15 -26.38
N GLY A 358 5.90 6.10 -26.83
CA GLY A 358 6.31 6.16 -28.24
C GLY A 358 7.13 4.96 -28.72
N HIS A 359 7.70 4.16 -27.80
CA HIS A 359 8.42 2.92 -28.12
C HIS A 359 7.53 1.68 -28.21
N ALA A 360 6.23 1.80 -27.89
CA ALA A 360 5.35 0.65 -27.86
C ALA A 360 5.09 0.10 -29.28
N CYS A 361 5.21 -1.22 -29.46
CA CYS A 361 4.82 -1.92 -30.67
C CYS A 361 3.48 -2.64 -30.47
N VAL A 362 2.74 -2.88 -31.57
CA VAL A 362 1.41 -3.50 -31.52
C VAL A 362 1.41 -4.88 -32.18
N GLN A 363 0.83 -5.87 -31.51
CA GLN A 363 0.58 -7.20 -32.03
C GLN A 363 -0.82 -7.66 -31.59
N ASN A 364 -1.69 -7.97 -32.56
CA ASN A 364 -3.05 -8.45 -32.31
C ASN A 364 -3.87 -7.55 -31.37
N GLY A 365 -3.70 -6.23 -31.48
CA GLY A 365 -4.40 -5.25 -30.64
C GLY A 365 -3.82 -5.05 -29.23
N VAL A 366 -2.72 -5.71 -28.89
CA VAL A 366 -2.00 -5.52 -27.63
C VAL A 366 -0.71 -4.74 -27.88
N TYR A 367 -0.39 -3.84 -26.95
CA TYR A 367 0.81 -3.01 -26.99
C TYR A 367 1.90 -3.57 -26.09
N TYR A 368 3.14 -3.49 -26.54
CA TYR A 368 4.29 -4.03 -25.83
C TYR A 368 5.47 -3.06 -25.88
N SER A 369 6.28 -3.02 -24.83
CA SER A 369 7.68 -2.64 -24.99
C SER A 369 8.41 -3.65 -25.90
N PRO A 370 9.44 -3.25 -26.65
CA PRO A 370 10.26 -4.18 -27.43
C PRO A 370 10.79 -5.35 -26.59
N GLU A 371 11.25 -5.09 -25.37
CA GLU A 371 11.82 -6.05 -24.44
C GLU A 371 10.76 -7.06 -23.97
N SER A 372 9.59 -6.58 -23.53
CA SER A 372 8.50 -7.46 -23.10
C SER A 372 7.98 -8.32 -24.23
N TYR A 373 7.90 -7.80 -25.46
CA TYR A 373 7.49 -8.57 -26.64
C TYR A 373 8.45 -9.72 -26.95
N GLN A 374 9.77 -9.47 -26.91
CA GLN A 374 10.77 -10.53 -27.12
C GLN A 374 10.66 -11.59 -26.02
N LYS A 375 10.54 -11.18 -24.76
CA LYS A 375 10.44 -12.13 -23.65
C LYS A 375 9.16 -12.97 -23.72
N LEU A 376 8.04 -12.36 -24.12
CA LEU A 376 6.77 -13.08 -24.28
C LEU A 376 6.77 -14.05 -25.47
N LYS A 377 7.59 -13.81 -26.50
CA LYS A 377 7.79 -14.77 -27.58
C LYS A 377 8.48 -16.05 -27.11
N GLU A 378 9.41 -15.95 -26.16
CA GLU A 378 10.11 -17.10 -25.60
C GLU A 378 9.16 -18.02 -24.81
N ILE A 379 8.22 -17.43 -24.05
CA ILE A 379 7.31 -18.17 -23.18
C ILE A 379 5.94 -18.48 -23.83
N GLY A 380 5.78 -18.13 -25.11
CA GLY A 380 4.52 -18.25 -25.84
C GLY A 380 3.95 -19.68 -25.80
N ARG A 381 2.66 -19.80 -26.14
CA ARG A 381 1.97 -21.11 -26.16
C ARG A 381 2.78 -22.11 -26.97
N SER A 382 3.09 -23.24 -26.34
CA SER A 382 3.75 -24.35 -27.02
C SER A 382 2.77 -25.08 -27.96
N SER A 383 3.26 -26.08 -28.70
CA SER A 383 2.43 -26.84 -29.64
C SER A 383 1.23 -27.50 -28.93
N ARG A 384 0.01 -27.31 -29.45
CA ARG A 384 -1.24 -27.88 -28.90
C ARG A 384 -1.33 -29.40 -29.11
N LYS A 385 -0.52 -30.18 -28.39
CA LYS A 385 -0.66 -31.64 -28.36
C LYS A 385 -1.97 -32.00 -27.66
N THR A 386 -2.81 -32.79 -28.32
CA THR A 386 -4.13 -33.15 -27.85
C THR A 386 -4.13 -34.45 -27.05
N ILE A 387 -5.11 -34.61 -26.16
CA ILE A 387 -5.43 -35.84 -25.43
C ILE A 387 -6.92 -36.17 -25.58
N SER A 388 -7.34 -37.37 -25.18
CA SER A 388 -8.76 -37.70 -25.14
C SER A 388 -9.45 -37.13 -23.89
N MET A 389 -10.77 -36.94 -23.93
CA MET A 389 -11.54 -36.53 -22.75
C MET A 389 -11.38 -37.51 -21.58
N LYS A 390 -11.26 -38.82 -21.88
CA LYS A 390 -10.96 -39.84 -20.88
C LYS A 390 -9.63 -39.57 -20.18
N LYS A 391 -8.56 -39.28 -20.94
CA LYS A 391 -7.25 -38.96 -20.37
C LYS A 391 -7.26 -37.65 -19.58
N ALA A 392 -8.07 -36.67 -20.00
CA ALA A 392 -8.29 -35.44 -19.23
C ALA A 392 -8.97 -35.70 -17.88
N GLN A 393 -9.95 -36.62 -17.82
CA GLN A 393 -10.54 -37.05 -16.54
C GLN A 393 -9.53 -37.83 -15.68
N GLU A 394 -8.76 -38.74 -16.28
CA GLU A 394 -7.73 -39.50 -15.56
C GLU A 394 -6.69 -38.59 -14.89
N ILE A 395 -6.22 -37.54 -15.59
CA ILE A 395 -5.26 -36.60 -15.02
C ILE A 395 -5.90 -35.67 -13.97
N PHE A 396 -7.18 -35.33 -14.13
CA PHE A 396 -7.97 -34.63 -13.12
C PHE A 396 -8.04 -35.43 -11.82
N ASP A 397 -8.42 -36.70 -11.90
CA ASP A 397 -8.56 -37.58 -10.73
C ASP A 397 -7.20 -37.78 -10.04
N LYS A 398 -6.11 -37.91 -10.83
CA LYS A 398 -4.75 -37.98 -10.30
C LYS A 398 -4.35 -36.70 -9.57
N ALA A 399 -4.65 -35.53 -10.12
CA ALA A 399 -4.36 -34.25 -9.49
C ALA A 399 -5.12 -34.11 -8.16
N ARG A 400 -6.42 -34.41 -8.16
CA ARG A 400 -7.26 -34.35 -6.97
C ARG A 400 -6.78 -35.30 -5.86
N ALA A 401 -6.24 -36.46 -6.20
CA ALA A 401 -5.71 -37.42 -5.24
C ALA A 401 -4.39 -36.98 -4.57
N ARG A 402 -3.82 -35.82 -4.93
CA ARG A 402 -2.61 -35.27 -4.31
C ARG A 402 -2.91 -34.71 -2.93
N ASN A 403 -2.40 -35.39 -1.90
CA ASN A 403 -2.50 -34.97 -0.50
C ASN A 403 -1.50 -33.87 -0.12
N ASP A 404 -0.52 -33.58 -0.97
CA ASP A 404 0.44 -32.49 -0.77
C ASP A 404 -0.12 -31.13 -1.20
N ILE A 405 -1.28 -31.11 -1.87
CA ILE A 405 -1.95 -29.88 -2.30
C ILE A 405 -3.09 -29.53 -1.34
N ALA A 406 -3.13 -28.27 -0.89
CA ALA A 406 -4.17 -27.72 -0.01
C ALA A 406 -5.47 -27.42 -0.79
N TRP A 407 -6.24 -28.45 -1.14
CA TRP A 407 -7.48 -28.27 -1.93
C TRP A 407 -8.58 -27.54 -1.19
N ASP A 408 -8.69 -27.77 0.12
CA ASP A 408 -9.73 -27.18 0.99
C ASP A 408 -9.43 -25.71 1.34
N TYR A 409 -8.22 -25.21 1.03
CA TYR A 409 -7.86 -23.81 1.19
C TYR A 409 -7.97 -23.08 -0.16
N THR A 410 -9.13 -22.48 -0.40
CA THR A 410 -9.47 -21.81 -1.66
C THR A 410 -9.13 -20.33 -1.66
N PHE A 411 -8.98 -19.70 -0.49
CA PHE A 411 -8.79 -18.25 -0.36
C PHE A 411 -7.58 -17.70 -1.14
N ASP A 412 -6.46 -18.42 -1.15
CA ASP A 412 -5.27 -18.10 -1.95
C ASP A 412 -4.57 -19.39 -2.45
N GLY A 413 -3.46 -19.26 -3.18
CA GLY A 413 -2.57 -20.36 -3.55
C GLY A 413 -2.87 -21.02 -4.89
N CYS A 414 -3.81 -20.47 -5.67
CA CYS A 414 -4.17 -20.99 -6.99
C CYS A 414 -2.96 -21.14 -7.91
N TYR A 415 -2.05 -20.17 -7.88
CA TYR A 415 -0.78 -20.20 -8.60
C TYR A 415 0.10 -21.41 -8.25
N ALA A 416 0.23 -21.72 -6.96
CA ALA A 416 1.03 -22.84 -6.48
C ALA A 416 0.39 -24.17 -6.85
N ARG A 417 -0.94 -24.31 -6.66
CA ARG A 417 -1.71 -25.50 -7.08
C ARG A 417 -1.55 -25.74 -8.59
N ALA A 418 -1.76 -24.70 -9.40
CA ALA A 418 -1.66 -24.78 -10.85
C ALA A 418 -0.25 -25.15 -11.32
N HIS A 419 0.78 -24.65 -10.65
CA HIS A 419 2.16 -24.96 -11.01
C HIS A 419 2.53 -26.42 -10.70
N LEU A 420 2.19 -26.91 -9.49
CA LEU A 420 2.42 -28.30 -9.09
C LEU A 420 1.67 -29.29 -9.99
N MET A 421 0.43 -28.95 -10.37
CA MET A 421 -0.34 -29.75 -11.33
C MET A 421 0.30 -29.75 -12.72
N ALA A 422 0.70 -28.58 -13.24
CA ALA A 422 1.31 -28.49 -14.56
C ALA A 422 2.55 -29.38 -14.69
N ARG A 423 3.45 -29.38 -13.69
CA ARG A 423 4.63 -30.26 -13.71
C ARG A 423 4.28 -31.74 -13.63
N MET A 424 3.29 -32.11 -12.82
CA MET A 424 2.79 -33.48 -12.82
C MET A 424 2.25 -33.93 -14.19
N PHE A 425 1.60 -33.02 -14.94
CA PHE A 425 1.05 -33.36 -16.25
C PHE A 425 2.17 -33.53 -17.29
N GLU A 426 3.20 -32.69 -17.23
CA GLU A 426 4.35 -32.79 -18.13
C GLU A 426 5.20 -34.04 -17.87
N GLU A 427 5.35 -34.45 -16.61
CA GLU A 427 5.96 -35.73 -16.24
C GLU A 427 5.20 -36.93 -16.84
N GLU A 428 3.89 -36.78 -17.06
CA GLU A 428 3.03 -37.75 -17.76
C GLU A 428 3.09 -37.61 -19.29
N GLY A 429 3.94 -36.73 -19.83
CA GLY A 429 4.07 -36.46 -21.26
C GLY A 429 2.87 -35.73 -21.87
N ILE A 430 2.05 -35.09 -21.02
CA ILE A 430 0.90 -34.27 -21.40
C ILE A 430 1.38 -32.83 -21.54
N HIS A 431 1.06 -32.22 -22.68
CA HIS A 431 1.27 -30.80 -22.84
C HIS A 431 0.21 -30.02 -22.05
N VAL A 432 0.66 -29.01 -21.32
CA VAL A 432 -0.18 -28.19 -20.45
C VAL A 432 0.16 -26.72 -20.62
N ASP A 433 -0.87 -25.91 -20.66
CA ASP A 433 -0.82 -24.45 -20.60
C ASP A 433 -1.47 -23.99 -19.28
N LYS A 434 -1.52 -22.69 -19.00
CA LYS A 434 -2.30 -22.13 -17.88
C LYS A 434 -3.34 -21.14 -18.36
N ALA A 435 -4.57 -21.30 -17.90
CA ALA A 435 -5.65 -20.32 -18.04
C ALA A 435 -5.59 -19.35 -16.86
N TRP A 436 -5.68 -18.06 -17.17
CA TRP A 436 -5.73 -16.98 -16.20
C TRP A 436 -7.03 -16.25 -16.39
N LEU A 437 -7.80 -16.10 -15.31
CA LEU A 437 -8.97 -15.25 -15.24
C LEU A 437 -8.68 -14.15 -14.23
N ARG A 438 -8.95 -12.89 -14.58
CA ARG A 438 -8.72 -11.74 -13.69
C ARG A 438 -9.92 -10.80 -13.72
N GLY A 439 -10.35 -10.33 -12.55
CA GLY A 439 -11.55 -9.53 -12.38
C GLY A 439 -11.97 -9.53 -10.91
N THR A 440 -13.25 -9.28 -10.64
CA THR A 440 -13.86 -9.58 -9.34
C THR A 440 -14.49 -10.96 -9.44
N LEU A 441 -13.84 -11.97 -8.86
CA LEU A 441 -14.24 -13.37 -9.01
C LEU A 441 -14.80 -13.88 -7.68
N GLN A 442 -16.00 -14.45 -7.67
CA GLN A 442 -16.55 -15.04 -6.44
C GLN A 442 -15.83 -16.34 -6.11
N ILE A 443 -15.47 -16.54 -4.84
CA ILE A 443 -14.92 -17.82 -4.38
C ILE A 443 -16.09 -18.81 -4.26
N PRO A 444 -16.07 -19.95 -4.98
CA PRO A 444 -17.20 -20.87 -4.97
C PRO A 444 -17.45 -21.45 -3.56
N GLY A 445 -18.68 -21.31 -3.07
CA GLY A 445 -19.10 -21.86 -1.77
C GLY A 445 -18.77 -21.00 -0.55
N GLU A 446 -18.14 -19.84 -0.73
CA GLU A 446 -17.84 -18.86 0.32
C GLU A 446 -18.85 -17.70 0.32
N ASP A 447 -18.74 -16.81 1.32
CA ASP A 447 -19.51 -15.56 1.40
C ASP A 447 -19.22 -14.63 0.21
N MET A 448 -20.22 -13.86 -0.22
CA MET A 448 -20.10 -12.85 -1.27
C MET A 448 -19.09 -11.74 -0.98
N THR A 449 -18.70 -11.54 0.29
CA THR A 449 -17.63 -10.62 0.66
C THR A 449 -16.24 -11.14 0.29
N LYS A 450 -16.08 -12.46 0.11
CA LYS A 450 -14.81 -13.09 -0.23
C LYS A 450 -14.69 -13.27 -1.73
N THR A 451 -13.78 -12.51 -2.33
CA THR A 451 -13.53 -12.52 -3.77
C THR A 451 -12.06 -12.75 -4.08
N TRP A 452 -11.76 -13.34 -5.23
CA TRP A 452 -10.42 -13.33 -5.81
C TRP A 452 -10.27 -12.18 -6.79
N GLY A 453 -9.08 -11.57 -6.80
CA GLY A 453 -8.68 -10.65 -7.88
C GLY A 453 -8.28 -11.36 -9.17
N TYR A 454 -7.86 -12.63 -9.08
CA TYR A 454 -7.57 -13.50 -10.22
C TYR A 454 -7.63 -14.97 -9.80
N HIS A 455 -7.80 -15.86 -10.77
CA HIS A 455 -7.66 -17.30 -10.59
C HIS A 455 -6.88 -17.91 -11.75
N VAL A 456 -6.17 -19.01 -11.46
CA VAL A 456 -5.35 -19.72 -12.45
C VAL A 456 -5.48 -21.21 -12.28
N ALA A 457 -5.57 -21.92 -13.41
CA ALA A 457 -5.59 -23.37 -13.45
C ALA A 457 -4.92 -23.92 -14.73
N PRO A 458 -4.39 -25.16 -14.69
CA PRO A 458 -3.90 -25.86 -15.86
C PRO A 458 -4.95 -26.01 -16.95
N VAL A 459 -4.53 -25.87 -18.21
CA VAL A 459 -5.31 -26.11 -19.42
C VAL A 459 -4.69 -27.26 -20.20
N VAL A 460 -5.50 -28.23 -20.57
CA VAL A 460 -5.16 -29.28 -21.52
C VAL A 460 -6.04 -29.17 -22.77
N TYR A 461 -5.56 -29.70 -23.89
CA TYR A 461 -6.30 -29.69 -25.16
C TYR A 461 -6.91 -31.06 -25.41
N VAL A 462 -8.23 -31.13 -25.46
CA VAL A 462 -8.96 -32.38 -25.71
C VAL A 462 -9.45 -32.41 -27.14
N GLU A 463 -9.19 -33.51 -27.84
CA GLU A 463 -9.73 -33.77 -29.18
C GLU A 463 -10.86 -34.79 -29.08
N ASP A 464 -12.02 -34.46 -29.67
CA ASP A 464 -13.16 -35.38 -29.74
C ASP A 464 -13.00 -36.39 -30.90
N GLU A 465 -13.91 -37.36 -30.98
CA GLU A 465 -13.92 -38.38 -32.05
C GLU A 465 -14.06 -37.80 -33.47
N LYS A 466 -14.48 -36.53 -33.58
CA LYS A 466 -14.64 -35.81 -34.85
C LYS A 466 -13.43 -34.92 -35.17
N GLY A 467 -12.37 -34.97 -34.37
CA GLY A 467 -11.16 -34.16 -34.54
C GLY A 467 -11.32 -32.71 -34.07
N LYS A 468 -12.38 -32.37 -33.35
CA LYS A 468 -12.57 -31.02 -32.80
C LYS A 468 -11.76 -30.89 -31.51
N VAL A 469 -10.84 -29.93 -31.51
CA VAL A 469 -10.02 -29.60 -30.34
C VAL A 469 -10.71 -28.56 -29.46
N GLN A 470 -10.76 -28.82 -28.15
CA GLN A 470 -11.32 -27.93 -27.13
C GLN A 470 -10.35 -27.74 -25.95
N GLU A 471 -10.34 -26.54 -25.37
CA GLU A 471 -9.63 -26.24 -24.12
C GLU A 471 -10.40 -26.85 -22.94
N MET A 472 -9.70 -27.58 -22.07
CA MET A 472 -10.25 -28.13 -20.83
C MET A 472 -9.38 -27.71 -19.65
N ILE A 473 -9.98 -27.03 -18.70
CA ILE A 473 -9.37 -26.59 -17.44
C ILE A 473 -9.46 -27.71 -16.42
N ILE A 474 -8.34 -27.99 -15.76
CA ILE A 474 -8.22 -29.00 -14.70
C ILE A 474 -8.07 -28.28 -13.37
N ASP A 475 -9.17 -28.15 -12.63
CA ASP A 475 -9.19 -27.42 -11.35
C ASP A 475 -10.01 -28.16 -10.27
N PRO A 476 -9.36 -29.03 -9.48
CA PRO A 476 -10.01 -29.71 -8.37
C PRO A 476 -10.46 -28.79 -7.22
N SER A 477 -9.99 -27.55 -7.16
CA SER A 477 -10.37 -26.63 -6.07
C SER A 477 -11.78 -26.06 -6.23
N VAL A 478 -12.34 -26.08 -7.44
CA VAL A 478 -13.69 -25.56 -7.72
C VAL A 478 -14.59 -26.56 -8.46
N SER A 479 -14.03 -27.67 -8.96
CA SER A 479 -14.76 -28.64 -9.80
C SER A 479 -14.53 -30.08 -9.36
N GLN A 480 -15.32 -30.98 -9.94
CA GLN A 480 -15.21 -32.44 -9.80
C GLN A 480 -14.85 -33.13 -11.13
N LYS A 481 -14.71 -32.37 -12.21
CA LYS A 481 -14.40 -32.84 -13.57
C LYS A 481 -13.66 -31.75 -14.37
N PRO A 482 -12.99 -32.09 -15.48
CA PRO A 482 -12.49 -31.11 -16.44
C PRO A 482 -13.62 -30.19 -16.94
N LEU A 483 -13.35 -28.89 -17.03
CA LEU A 483 -14.33 -27.87 -17.45
C LEU A 483 -13.87 -27.13 -18.69
N THR A 484 -14.79 -26.68 -19.53
CA THR A 484 -14.46 -25.64 -20.52
C THR A 484 -14.16 -24.32 -19.81
N PRO A 485 -13.43 -23.37 -20.44
CA PRO A 485 -13.20 -22.04 -19.86
C PRO A 485 -14.48 -21.32 -19.43
N LYS A 486 -15.57 -21.48 -20.19
CA LYS A 486 -16.88 -20.90 -19.88
C LYS A 486 -17.54 -21.54 -18.66
N GLU A 487 -17.47 -22.86 -18.52
CA GLU A 487 -17.99 -23.53 -17.32
C GLU A 487 -17.17 -23.17 -16.08
N TRP A 488 -15.84 -23.06 -16.22
CA TRP A 488 -14.94 -22.68 -15.13
C TRP A 488 -15.16 -21.25 -14.65
N SER A 489 -15.30 -20.28 -15.57
CA SER A 489 -15.59 -18.89 -15.19
C SER A 489 -16.97 -18.74 -14.52
N ALA A 490 -17.97 -19.50 -14.98
CA ALA A 490 -19.31 -19.46 -14.42
C ALA A 490 -19.36 -19.92 -12.95
N LEU A 491 -18.48 -20.83 -12.53
CA LEU A 491 -18.36 -21.20 -11.11
C LEU A 491 -17.89 -20.04 -10.22
N MET A 492 -17.20 -19.07 -10.80
CA MET A 492 -16.71 -17.86 -10.14
C MET A 492 -17.60 -16.63 -10.40
N GLU A 493 -18.85 -16.87 -10.82
CA GLU A 493 -19.84 -15.84 -11.15
C GLU A 493 -19.40 -14.88 -12.29
N VAL A 494 -18.57 -15.36 -13.20
CA VAL A 494 -18.13 -14.60 -14.38
C VAL A 494 -18.84 -15.08 -15.64
N ASP A 495 -19.50 -14.16 -16.34
CA ASP A 495 -19.91 -14.37 -17.72
C ASP A 495 -18.68 -14.34 -18.64
N PHE A 496 -18.40 -15.50 -19.22
CA PHE A 496 -17.26 -15.67 -20.11
C PHE A 496 -17.42 -14.93 -21.43
N ASP A 497 -18.65 -14.75 -21.91
CA ASP A 497 -18.91 -14.11 -23.20
C ASP A 497 -18.62 -12.60 -23.12
N ASP A 498 -18.75 -12.01 -21.92
CA ASP A 498 -18.39 -10.63 -21.60
C ASP A 498 -16.89 -10.46 -21.24
N SER A 499 -16.17 -11.57 -21.04
CA SER A 499 -14.76 -11.54 -20.67
C SER A 499 -13.85 -11.18 -21.85
N GLN A 500 -12.94 -10.23 -21.63
CA GLN A 500 -12.00 -9.79 -22.64
C GLN A 500 -10.87 -10.81 -22.83
N ARG A 501 -10.69 -11.30 -24.06
CA ARG A 501 -9.52 -12.10 -24.42
C ARG A 501 -8.31 -11.18 -24.54
N VAL A 502 -7.33 -11.36 -23.66
CA VAL A 502 -6.12 -10.53 -23.58
C VAL A 502 -4.87 -11.37 -23.78
N ALA A 503 -3.73 -10.73 -24.02
CA ALA A 503 -2.44 -11.40 -23.94
C ALA A 503 -2.07 -11.66 -22.46
N TYR A 504 -1.23 -12.66 -22.21
CA TYR A 504 -0.60 -12.83 -20.91
C TYR A 504 0.60 -11.87 -20.79
N PRO A 505 0.82 -11.22 -19.62
CA PRO A 505 0.01 -11.32 -18.41
C PRO A 505 -1.30 -10.54 -18.50
N THR A 506 -2.34 -11.00 -17.78
CA THR A 506 -3.64 -10.29 -17.73
C THR A 506 -3.49 -8.91 -17.08
N PRO A 507 -4.16 -7.85 -17.55
CA PRO A 507 -4.02 -6.51 -16.97
C PRO A 507 -4.36 -6.44 -15.48
N THR A 508 -3.44 -5.97 -14.64
CA THR A 508 -3.61 -6.02 -13.17
C THR A 508 -4.78 -5.17 -12.70
N ASN A 509 -5.07 -4.07 -13.39
CA ASN A 509 -6.20 -3.17 -13.14
C ASN A 509 -7.53 -3.60 -13.82
N THR A 510 -7.67 -4.86 -14.27
CA THR A 510 -8.90 -5.34 -14.94
C THR A 510 -10.18 -5.08 -14.11
N ALA A 511 -10.18 -5.42 -12.82
CA ALA A 511 -11.34 -5.27 -11.94
C ALA A 511 -11.72 -3.79 -11.71
N VAL A 512 -10.74 -2.88 -11.75
CA VAL A 512 -10.98 -1.43 -11.61
C VAL A 512 -11.94 -0.94 -12.70
N PHE A 513 -11.89 -1.50 -13.90
CA PHE A 513 -12.77 -1.12 -15.00
C PHE A 513 -14.09 -1.91 -15.03
N GLY A 514 -14.41 -2.68 -13.99
CA GLY A 514 -15.59 -3.56 -13.97
C GLY A 514 -15.55 -4.60 -15.09
N LYS A 515 -14.35 -4.97 -15.54
CA LYS A 515 -14.13 -5.94 -16.61
C LYS A 515 -13.64 -7.26 -16.01
N THR A 516 -13.73 -8.31 -16.82
CA THR A 516 -13.01 -9.55 -16.60
C THR A 516 -12.13 -9.83 -17.81
N SER A 517 -10.93 -10.37 -17.59
CA SER A 517 -10.00 -10.71 -18.64
C SER A 517 -9.56 -12.17 -18.55
N TYR A 518 -9.39 -12.80 -19.71
CA TYR A 518 -8.97 -14.18 -19.83
C TYR A 518 -7.74 -14.28 -20.75
N ALA A 519 -6.70 -14.96 -20.28
CA ALA A 519 -5.50 -15.27 -21.05
C ALA A 519 -5.12 -16.74 -20.91
N VAL A 520 -4.38 -17.25 -21.91
CA VAL A 520 -3.71 -18.55 -21.81
C VAL A 520 -2.23 -18.35 -22.11
N THR A 521 -1.38 -18.93 -21.27
CA THR A 521 0.08 -18.91 -21.42
C THR A 521 0.64 -20.33 -21.33
N SER A 522 1.94 -20.50 -21.57
CA SER A 522 2.62 -21.78 -21.35
C SER A 522 2.58 -22.24 -19.89
N SER A 523 3.13 -23.40 -19.60
CA SER A 523 3.27 -23.88 -18.23
C SER A 523 4.35 -23.15 -17.43
N GLU A 524 5.16 -22.27 -18.02
CA GLU A 524 6.30 -21.65 -17.32
C GLU A 524 5.93 -20.60 -16.25
N PRO A 525 4.95 -19.70 -16.48
CA PRO A 525 4.69 -18.65 -15.51
C PRO A 525 4.13 -19.20 -14.19
N TYR A 526 4.65 -18.67 -13.09
CA TYR A 526 4.23 -19.06 -11.75
C TYR A 526 3.14 -18.14 -11.22
N TRP A 527 3.31 -16.83 -11.40
CA TRP A 527 2.38 -15.79 -10.95
C TRP A 527 1.72 -15.06 -12.12
N PRO A 528 0.68 -14.25 -11.85
CA PRO A 528 0.08 -13.42 -12.89
C PRO A 528 1.09 -12.48 -13.51
N ASP A 529 2.00 -11.91 -12.72
CA ASP A 529 3.14 -11.15 -13.20
C ASP A 529 4.33 -12.10 -13.39
N LEU A 530 5.02 -11.98 -14.51
CA LEU A 530 6.14 -12.88 -14.82
C LEU A 530 7.43 -12.34 -14.20
N ASP A 531 7.83 -12.91 -13.06
CA ASP A 531 9.17 -12.71 -12.52
C ASP A 531 10.18 -13.59 -13.27
N THR A 532 10.99 -12.95 -14.12
CA THR A 532 11.99 -13.64 -14.94
C THR A 532 13.21 -14.13 -14.14
N ARG A 533 13.32 -13.75 -12.85
CA ARG A 533 14.42 -14.14 -11.97
C ARG A 533 14.19 -15.50 -11.30
N LEU A 534 12.95 -16.00 -11.31
CA LEU A 534 12.60 -17.27 -10.68
C LEU A 534 12.96 -18.45 -11.57
N THR A 535 13.84 -19.31 -11.06
CA THR A 535 14.11 -20.62 -11.68
C THR A 535 12.96 -21.59 -11.42
N GLU A 536 12.88 -22.65 -12.21
CA GLU A 536 11.87 -23.70 -12.02
C GLU A 536 11.97 -24.36 -10.63
N GLU A 537 13.18 -24.62 -10.13
CA GLU A 537 13.39 -25.18 -8.79
C GLU A 537 12.83 -24.25 -7.69
N MET A 538 13.07 -22.94 -7.82
CA MET A 538 12.54 -21.95 -6.88
C MET A 538 11.00 -21.93 -6.90
N LYS A 539 10.38 -21.95 -8.09
CA LYS A 539 8.91 -21.98 -8.23
C LYS A 539 8.32 -23.22 -7.58
N MET A 540 8.93 -24.39 -7.79
CA MET A 540 8.49 -25.65 -7.19
C MET A 540 8.61 -25.65 -5.66
N ARG A 541 9.73 -25.15 -5.13
CA ARG A 541 9.92 -25.00 -3.67
C ARG A 541 8.89 -24.05 -3.06
N MET A 542 8.73 -22.88 -3.65
CA MET A 542 7.73 -21.89 -3.22
C MET A 542 6.31 -22.48 -3.25
N ALA A 543 5.96 -23.23 -4.30
CA ALA A 543 4.65 -23.88 -4.41
C ALA A 543 4.42 -24.91 -3.29
N ALA A 544 5.40 -25.77 -3.05
CA ALA A 544 5.32 -26.79 -2.00
C ALA A 544 5.23 -26.16 -0.60
N ASP A 545 6.06 -25.16 -0.31
CA ASP A 545 6.06 -24.45 0.97
C ASP A 545 4.72 -23.74 1.21
N THR A 546 4.13 -23.11 0.18
CA THR A 546 2.80 -22.50 0.27
C THR A 546 1.72 -23.53 0.59
N MET A 547 1.72 -24.70 -0.08
CA MET A 547 0.74 -25.75 0.18
C MET A 547 0.86 -26.34 1.59
N GLU A 548 2.08 -26.54 2.08
CA GLU A 548 2.30 -27.04 3.44
C GLU A 548 1.80 -26.05 4.48
N ARG A 549 2.10 -24.75 4.33
CA ARG A 549 1.59 -23.71 5.24
C ARG A 549 0.06 -23.72 5.30
N TYR A 550 -0.61 -23.73 4.15
CA TYR A 550 -2.08 -23.72 4.10
C TYR A 550 -2.71 -24.98 4.68
N LYS A 551 -2.07 -26.15 4.53
CA LYS A 551 -2.53 -27.39 5.19
C LYS A 551 -2.42 -27.35 6.70
N THR A 552 -1.42 -26.66 7.25
CA THR A 552 -1.23 -26.54 8.71
C THR A 552 -2.17 -25.53 9.37
N GLY A 553 -3.04 -24.85 8.59
CA GLY A 553 -3.89 -23.78 9.10
C GLY A 553 -3.12 -22.49 9.44
N MET A 554 -1.83 -22.42 9.09
CA MET A 554 -1.10 -21.16 9.07
C MET A 554 -1.59 -20.36 7.87
N ASP A 555 -2.68 -19.62 8.10
CA ASP A 555 -3.13 -18.59 7.21
C ASP A 555 -2.52 -17.25 7.66
N PRO A 556 -1.43 -16.78 7.03
CA PRO A 556 -0.87 -15.48 7.34
C PRO A 556 -1.85 -14.33 7.04
N TRP A 557 -2.85 -14.54 6.18
CA TRP A 557 -3.83 -13.54 5.78
C TRP A 557 -5.14 -13.65 6.58
N GLY A 558 -5.53 -14.85 7.00
CA GLY A 558 -6.79 -15.11 7.69
C GLY A 558 -6.89 -14.41 9.04
N GLN A 559 -5.77 -14.20 9.73
CA GLN A 559 -5.75 -13.36 10.94
C GLN A 559 -5.80 -11.86 10.63
N GLU A 560 -5.21 -11.40 9.52
CA GLU A 560 -5.32 -10.01 9.09
C GLU A 560 -6.74 -9.69 8.61
N TRP A 561 -7.37 -10.53 7.77
CA TRP A 561 -8.72 -10.26 7.24
C TRP A 561 -9.81 -10.18 8.33
N MET A 562 -9.73 -11.01 9.37
CA MET A 562 -10.67 -10.92 10.50
C MET A 562 -10.59 -9.58 11.24
N GLN A 563 -9.44 -8.90 11.23
CA GLN A 563 -9.28 -7.59 11.87
C GLN A 563 -9.87 -6.44 11.04
N TRP A 564 -10.08 -6.63 9.73
CA TRP A 564 -10.64 -5.60 8.85
C TRP A 564 -12.17 -5.57 8.84
N GLU A 565 -12.85 -6.67 9.23
CA GLU A 565 -14.31 -6.68 9.41
C GLU A 565 -14.75 -6.06 10.75
N GLU A 566 -13.85 -5.95 11.72
CA GLU A 566 -14.12 -5.32 13.03
C GLU A 566 -13.83 -3.80 13.07
N MET A 567 -13.33 -3.23 11.97
CA MET A 567 -13.11 -1.78 11.78
C MET A 567 -14.13 -1.19 10.79
#